data_AF-A0A497GA54-F1
#
_entry.id   AF-A0A497GA54-F1
#
_cell.length_a   1.000
_cell.length_b   1.000
_cell.length_c   1.000
_cell.angle_alpha   90.00
_cell.angle_beta   90.00
_cell.angle_gamma   90.00
#
_symmetry.space_group_name_H-M   'P 1'
#
loop_
_entity.id
_entity.type
_entity.pdbx_description
1 polymer ?
#
loop_
_entity_poly.entity_id
_entity_poly.type
_entity_poly.pdbx_seq_one_letter_code
_entity_poly.pdbx_strand_id
1 'polypeptide(L)'
;MKGYDFDVIKSQYNLRDEVAAVLGQPKKHTGKYDQYACPINEESTPDGAFTVYDDRYYCFSCGEFGDVLDFFAFVKGVELKAILSEHQIKMTPDELVRHREKIAGAKLIVKQKADADYRTALEKLHAARKWKVYHDNLTQHTRGIWRSRGIPDVWQDIWELGFSKNFRYGIKGGVATSDTISIPIKSNKGKVLTIRHRLLNALDGQRYRPDQEGLGAFPFLCNTDMEKAENLIIVEGEIKSQNVFIKYDDINFQVVGVPSKSMMNDVVRGAKGRNLFVIPDPDALRLKAKYKDTAHKDRAIKTIAETREALKFAGARVFVPPIKIDDWILSEEMSTREFRMILNQARVA
;
A
#
# COMPACT_ATOMS: atom_id res chain seq x y z
N MET A 1 38.21 20.03 24.26
CA MET A 1 37.94 19.88 22.81
C MET A 1 36.54 20.40 22.55
N LYS A 2 36.38 21.47 21.76
CA LYS A 2 35.04 21.95 21.36
C LYS A 2 34.45 20.91 20.42
N GLY A 3 33.59 20.05 20.97
CA GLY A 3 32.82 19.09 20.19
C GLY A 3 31.92 19.84 19.23
N TYR A 4 31.88 19.40 17.98
CA TYR A 4 30.87 19.86 17.05
C TYR A 4 29.52 19.38 17.58
N ASP A 5 28.67 20.33 17.95
CA ASP A 5 27.35 20.01 18.46
C ASP A 5 26.39 19.90 17.28
N PHE A 6 26.05 18.66 16.93
CA PHE A 6 25.02 18.39 15.94
C PHE A 6 23.70 19.08 16.27
N ASP A 7 23.41 19.29 17.55
CA ASP A 7 22.22 19.99 17.97
C ASP A 7 22.35 21.49 17.67
N VAL A 8 23.57 22.07 17.70
CA VAL A 8 23.82 23.44 17.18
C VAL A 8 23.61 23.50 15.67
N ILE A 9 24.15 22.56 14.89
CA ILE A 9 23.96 22.54 13.43
C ILE A 9 22.48 22.36 13.09
N LYS A 10 21.81 21.38 13.71
CA LYS A 10 20.37 21.15 13.50
C LYS A 10 19.55 22.35 13.93
N SER A 11 19.93 23.06 15.01
CA SER A 11 19.22 24.27 15.45
C SER A 11 19.33 25.45 14.48
N GLN A 12 20.27 25.42 13.53
CA GLN A 12 20.36 26.43 12.47
C GLN A 12 19.30 26.23 11.38
N TYR A 13 18.66 25.05 11.34
CA TYR A 13 17.67 24.71 10.34
C TYR A 13 16.33 24.43 11.00
N ASN A 14 15.26 24.97 10.41
CA ASN A 14 13.93 24.44 10.68
C ASN A 14 13.64 23.37 9.62
N LEU A 15 13.49 22.13 10.04
CA LEU A 15 13.27 21.01 9.13
C LEU A 15 12.00 21.20 8.28
N ARG A 16 10.96 21.85 8.80
CA ARG A 16 9.72 22.08 8.04
C ARG A 16 9.97 23.05 6.89
N ASP A 17 10.78 24.07 7.10
CA ASP A 17 11.14 25.04 6.06
C ASP A 17 11.97 24.35 4.96
N GLU A 18 12.97 23.56 5.35
CA GLU A 18 13.81 22.79 4.42
C GLU A 18 12.97 21.77 3.63
N VAL A 19 12.04 21.08 4.29
CA VAL A 19 11.15 20.13 3.62
C VAL A 19 10.16 20.85 2.70
N ALA A 20 9.62 22.00 3.11
CA ALA A 20 8.71 22.80 2.28
C ALA A 20 9.42 23.37 1.04
N ALA A 21 10.70 23.75 1.15
CA ALA A 21 11.49 24.22 0.03
C ALA A 21 11.66 23.13 -1.05
N VAL A 22 11.76 21.86 -0.64
CA VAL A 22 11.97 20.72 -1.56
C VAL A 22 10.65 20.11 -2.04
N LEU A 23 9.71 19.86 -1.13
CA LEU A 23 8.46 19.13 -1.41
C LEU A 23 7.27 20.05 -1.69
N GLY A 24 7.44 21.37 -1.54
CA GLY A 24 6.39 22.36 -1.69
C GLY A 24 5.44 22.41 -0.48
N GLN A 25 4.17 22.72 -0.73
CA GLN A 25 3.19 22.91 0.34
C GLN A 25 2.78 21.56 0.99
N PRO A 26 2.68 21.51 2.34
CA PRO A 26 2.24 20.31 3.02
C PRO A 26 0.78 19.96 2.71
N LYS A 27 0.46 18.67 2.74
CA LYS A 27 -0.91 18.17 2.60
C LYS A 27 -1.78 18.49 3.82
N LYS A 28 -1.15 18.50 4.99
CA LYS A 28 -1.77 18.93 6.25
C LYS A 28 -0.76 19.81 6.98
N HIS A 29 -1.16 21.03 7.27
CA HIS A 29 -0.39 21.95 8.09
C HIS A 29 -1.05 22.06 9.46
N THR A 30 -0.27 21.92 10.52
CA THR A 30 -0.73 22.17 11.89
C THR A 30 0.30 23.03 12.61
N GLY A 31 -0.09 23.63 13.75
CA GLY A 31 0.86 24.35 14.60
C GLY A 31 1.94 23.46 15.23
N LYS A 32 1.88 22.13 15.08
CA LYS A 32 2.81 21.18 15.70
C LYS A 32 3.61 20.34 14.70
N TYR A 33 3.11 20.15 13.49
CA TYR A 33 3.72 19.33 12.45
C TYR A 33 3.09 19.60 11.09
N ASP A 34 3.83 19.25 10.04
CA ASP A 34 3.38 19.18 8.65
C ASP A 34 3.31 17.74 8.16
N GLN A 35 2.42 17.46 7.22
CA GLN A 35 2.35 16.14 6.59
C GLN A 35 2.52 16.23 5.09
N TYR A 36 3.40 15.38 4.57
CA TYR A 36 3.69 15.24 3.15
C TYR A 36 3.46 13.80 2.70
N ALA A 37 3.36 13.61 1.38
CA ALA A 37 3.62 12.28 0.85
C ALA A 37 5.08 11.92 1.15
N CYS A 38 5.36 10.66 1.48
CA CYS A 38 6.74 10.27 1.77
C CYS A 38 7.62 10.53 0.55
N PRO A 39 8.73 11.26 0.73
CA PRO A 39 9.69 11.43 -0.33
C PRO A 39 10.64 10.23 -0.39
N ILE A 40 10.80 9.48 0.71
CA ILE A 40 11.85 8.48 0.91
C ILE A 40 11.51 7.10 0.36
N ASN A 41 10.29 6.61 0.64
CA ASN A 41 9.80 5.37 0.06
C ASN A 41 8.62 5.68 -0.85
N GLU A 42 8.79 5.32 -2.11
CA GLU A 42 7.80 5.49 -3.18
C GLU A 42 6.59 4.57 -2.95
N GLU A 43 6.76 3.53 -2.13
CA GLU A 43 5.73 2.57 -1.77
C GLU A 43 4.86 2.99 -0.59
N SER A 44 5.12 4.18 -0.06
CA SER A 44 4.32 4.76 1.02
C SER A 44 2.91 5.18 0.60
N THR A 45 1.95 5.07 1.51
CA THR A 45 0.57 5.54 1.31
C THR A 45 0.58 7.02 0.91
N PRO A 46 -0.14 7.40 -0.17
CA PRO A 46 -0.15 8.79 -0.66
C PRO A 46 -0.69 9.80 0.34
N ASP A 47 -1.33 9.37 1.42
CA ASP A 47 -2.25 10.17 2.24
C ASP A 47 -1.59 11.00 3.36
N GLY A 48 -0.32 11.42 3.18
CA GLY A 48 0.31 12.31 4.17
C GLY A 48 0.98 11.57 5.33
N ALA A 49 1.58 10.40 5.06
CA ALA A 49 2.23 9.62 6.12
C ALA A 49 3.57 10.22 6.58
N PHE A 50 4.21 11.09 5.80
CA PHE A 50 5.48 11.73 6.16
C PHE A 50 5.24 12.96 7.01
N THR A 51 5.31 12.76 8.32
CA THR A 51 5.06 13.79 9.32
C THR A 51 6.37 14.47 9.70
N VAL A 52 6.42 15.79 9.56
CA VAL A 52 7.59 16.63 9.75
C VAL A 52 7.33 17.59 10.89
N TYR A 53 8.18 17.53 11.90
CA TYR A 53 8.27 18.46 13.02
C TYR A 53 9.41 19.44 12.76
N ASP A 54 9.58 20.46 13.62
CA ASP A 54 10.63 21.46 13.45
C ASP A 54 12.05 20.86 13.43
N ASP A 55 12.26 19.72 14.09
CA ASP A 55 13.58 19.10 14.33
C ASP A 55 13.74 17.68 13.77
N ARG A 56 12.64 17.03 13.35
CA ARG A 56 12.64 15.62 12.92
C ARG A 56 11.48 15.27 11.99
N TYR A 57 11.63 14.23 11.20
CA TYR A 57 10.54 13.64 10.43
C TYR A 57 10.33 12.17 10.78
N TYR A 58 9.11 11.70 10.57
CA TYR A 58 8.76 10.28 10.61
C TYR A 58 7.73 9.95 9.53
N CYS A 59 8.00 8.92 8.74
CA CYS A 59 7.11 8.39 7.73
C CYS A 59 6.32 7.20 8.28
N PHE A 60 5.04 7.43 8.62
CA PHE A 60 4.14 6.39 9.12
C PHE A 60 3.84 5.27 8.14
N SER A 61 4.27 5.39 6.89
CA SER A 61 4.02 4.37 5.88
C SER A 61 5.22 3.48 5.58
N CYS A 62 6.45 3.97 5.67
CA CYS A 62 7.64 3.14 5.43
C CYS A 62 8.55 3.01 6.65
N GLY A 63 8.23 3.70 7.74
CA GLY A 63 9.02 3.68 8.97
C GLY A 63 10.30 4.52 8.91
N GLU A 64 10.57 5.21 7.79
CA GLU A 64 11.74 6.08 7.69
C GLU A 64 11.60 7.30 8.59
N PHE A 65 12.70 7.65 9.24
CA PHE A 65 12.76 8.76 10.17
C PHE A 65 14.15 9.37 10.10
N GLY A 66 14.22 10.64 10.45
CA GLY A 66 15.50 11.32 10.55
C GLY A 66 15.33 12.76 10.93
N ASP A 67 16.42 13.50 10.84
CA ASP A 67 16.46 14.94 10.99
C ASP A 67 16.81 15.64 9.67
N VAL A 68 17.14 16.92 9.74
CA VAL A 68 17.50 17.73 8.56
C VAL A 68 18.70 17.17 7.80
N LEU A 69 19.64 16.52 8.47
CA LEU A 69 20.80 15.93 7.80
C LEU A 69 20.42 14.66 7.05
N ASP A 70 19.55 13.82 7.64
CA ASP A 70 19.01 12.65 6.97
C ASP A 70 18.14 13.06 5.76
N PHE A 71 17.39 14.14 5.90
CA PHE A 71 16.59 14.70 4.81
C PHE A 71 17.47 15.21 3.67
N PHE A 72 18.55 15.94 3.98
CA PHE A 72 19.51 16.37 2.96
C PHE A 72 20.22 15.20 2.30
N ALA A 73 20.62 14.18 3.05
CA ALA A 73 21.26 12.98 2.51
C ALA A 73 20.35 12.30 1.50
N PHE A 74 19.07 12.20 1.85
CA PHE A 74 18.05 11.64 1.00
C PHE A 74 17.81 12.48 -0.27
N VAL A 75 17.49 13.77 -0.13
CA VAL A 75 17.08 14.64 -1.27
C VAL A 75 18.23 14.89 -2.24
N LYS A 76 19.42 15.14 -1.72
CA LYS A 76 20.60 15.45 -2.53
C LYS A 76 21.34 14.18 -3.00
N GLY A 77 20.96 12.99 -2.51
CA GLY A 77 21.60 11.73 -2.87
C GLY A 77 23.07 11.66 -2.44
N VAL A 78 23.43 12.39 -1.39
CA VAL A 78 24.81 12.55 -0.92
C VAL A 78 24.99 11.86 0.42
N GLU A 79 26.14 11.24 0.63
CA GLU A 79 26.47 10.70 1.94
C GLU A 79 26.57 11.84 2.97
N LEU A 80 26.27 11.53 4.24
CA LEU A 80 26.41 12.48 5.35
C LEU A 80 27.77 13.21 5.33
N LYS A 81 28.86 12.55 4.93
CA LYS A 81 30.18 13.18 4.76
C LYS A 81 30.20 14.34 3.74
N ALA A 82 29.49 14.20 2.63
CA ALA A 82 29.40 15.23 1.60
C ALA A 82 28.54 16.42 2.05
N ILE A 83 27.45 16.17 2.79
CA ILE A 83 26.65 17.23 3.43
C ILE A 83 27.49 18.00 4.43
N LEU A 84 28.18 17.28 5.32
CA LEU A 84 29.05 17.89 6.31
C LEU A 84 30.16 18.70 5.62
N SER A 85 30.74 18.19 4.54
CA SER A 85 31.73 18.92 3.75
C SER A 85 31.17 20.18 3.08
N GLU A 86 29.97 20.13 2.50
CA GLU A 86 29.27 21.29 1.91
C GLU A 86 29.06 22.39 2.96
N HIS A 87 28.76 22.00 4.19
CA HIS A 87 28.60 22.90 5.33
C HIS A 87 29.92 23.14 6.11
N GLN A 88 31.07 22.71 5.56
CA GLN A 88 32.41 22.87 6.16
C GLN A 88 32.57 22.28 7.57
N ILE A 89 31.76 21.30 7.92
CA ILE A 89 31.78 20.57 9.18
C ILE A 89 32.77 19.40 9.06
N LYS A 90 33.81 19.42 9.90
CA LYS A 90 34.77 18.31 10.01
C LYS A 90 34.34 17.38 11.14
N MET A 91 34.04 16.14 10.80
CA MET A 91 33.77 15.08 11.77
C MET A 91 34.87 14.03 11.76
N THR A 92 35.16 13.52 12.94
CA THR A 92 35.98 12.32 13.09
C THR A 92 35.16 11.07 12.72
N PRO A 93 35.83 9.98 12.27
CA PRO A 93 35.17 8.70 12.06
C PRO A 93 34.31 8.23 13.25
N ASP A 94 34.78 8.45 14.48
CA ASP A 94 34.06 8.03 15.70
C ASP A 94 32.75 8.80 15.92
N GLU A 95 32.72 10.08 15.57
CA GLU A 95 31.49 10.87 15.68
C GLU A 95 30.45 10.43 14.62
N LEU A 96 30.89 10.00 13.44
CA LEU A 96 30.00 9.44 12.41
C LEU A 96 29.40 8.10 12.85
N VAL A 97 30.19 7.26 13.52
CA VAL A 97 29.71 5.98 14.09
C VAL A 97 28.65 6.25 15.16
N ARG A 98 28.91 7.14 16.13
CA ARG A 98 27.93 7.51 17.18
C ARG A 98 26.62 8.06 16.61
N HIS A 99 26.70 8.86 15.55
CA HIS A 99 25.50 9.40 14.90
C HIS A 99 24.66 8.28 14.25
N ARG A 100 25.30 7.34 13.54
CA ARG A 100 24.62 6.17 12.96
C ARG A 100 23.98 5.28 14.03
N GLU A 101 24.66 5.06 15.14
CA GLU A 101 24.13 4.30 16.28
C GLU A 101 22.92 4.98 16.92
N LYS A 102 22.95 6.31 17.09
CA LYS A 102 21.80 7.10 17.58
C LYS A 102 20.60 6.97 16.64
N ILE A 103 20.81 7.05 15.33
CA ILE A 103 19.75 6.86 14.33
C ILE A 103 19.21 5.42 14.40
N ALA A 104 20.08 4.42 14.41
CA ALA A 104 19.66 3.01 14.48
C ALA A 104 18.84 2.74 15.76
N GLY A 105 19.26 3.29 16.90
CA GLY A 105 18.55 3.18 18.17
C GLY A 105 17.15 3.81 18.12
N ALA A 106 17.02 5.01 17.54
CA ALA A 106 15.71 5.62 17.33
C ALA A 106 14.84 4.84 16.32
N LYS A 107 15.42 4.21 15.27
CA LYS A 107 14.67 3.38 14.28
C LYS A 107 14.03 2.22 15.04
N LEU A 108 14.81 1.61 15.91
CA LEU A 108 14.39 0.47 16.70
C LEU A 108 13.24 0.84 17.65
N ILE A 109 13.34 1.96 18.36
CA ILE A 109 12.28 2.41 19.30
C ILE A 109 10.96 2.64 18.57
N VAL A 110 10.99 3.33 17.43
CA VAL A 110 9.74 3.61 16.70
C VAL A 110 9.16 2.34 16.09
N LYS A 111 10.00 1.46 15.53
CA LYS A 111 9.56 0.13 15.05
C LYS A 111 8.92 -0.68 16.17
N GLN A 112 9.52 -0.73 17.36
CA GLN A 112 8.97 -1.42 18.52
C GLN A 112 7.61 -0.85 18.93
N LYS A 113 7.45 0.48 18.90
CA LYS A 113 6.16 1.12 19.17
C LYS A 113 5.11 0.76 18.12
N ALA A 114 5.45 0.82 16.83
CA ALA A 114 4.55 0.45 15.74
C ALA A 114 4.12 -1.03 15.83
N ASP A 115 5.06 -1.93 16.16
CA ASP A 115 4.77 -3.35 16.38
C ASP A 115 3.83 -3.56 17.58
N ALA A 116 4.01 -2.80 18.67
CA ALA A 116 3.13 -2.84 19.84
C ALA A 116 1.72 -2.30 19.52
N ASP A 117 1.62 -1.20 18.78
CA ASP A 117 0.36 -0.62 18.33
C ASP A 117 -0.38 -1.58 17.38
N TYR A 118 0.33 -2.21 16.44
CA TYR A 118 -0.21 -3.24 15.55
C TYR A 118 -0.75 -4.45 16.33
N ARG A 119 0.01 -4.97 17.30
CA ARG A 119 -0.43 -6.10 18.14
C ARG A 119 -1.70 -5.76 18.92
N THR A 120 -1.73 -4.58 19.54
CA THR A 120 -2.90 -4.08 20.27
C THR A 120 -4.12 -3.94 19.35
N ALA A 121 -3.92 -3.39 18.15
CA ALA A 121 -4.97 -3.24 17.15
C ALA A 121 -5.51 -4.61 16.68
N LEU A 122 -4.63 -5.58 16.47
CA LEU A 122 -4.96 -6.92 16.03
C LEU A 122 -5.72 -7.70 17.11
N GLU A 123 -5.31 -7.58 18.38
CA GLU A 123 -6.03 -8.15 19.52
C GLU A 123 -7.45 -7.60 19.62
N LYS A 124 -7.62 -6.28 19.49
CA LYS A 124 -8.95 -5.64 19.48
C LYS A 124 -9.83 -6.16 18.33
N LEU A 125 -9.26 -6.28 17.13
CA LEU A 125 -9.95 -6.84 15.97
C LEU A 125 -10.46 -8.25 16.27
N HIS A 126 -9.57 -9.12 16.77
CA HIS A 126 -9.90 -10.52 17.07
C HIS A 126 -10.87 -10.67 18.23
N ALA A 127 -10.76 -9.87 19.28
CA ALA A 127 -11.70 -9.87 20.40
C ALA A 127 -13.11 -9.47 19.94
N ALA A 128 -13.22 -8.45 19.07
CA ALA A 128 -14.50 -7.99 18.56
C ALA A 128 -15.10 -8.91 17.48
N ARG A 129 -14.28 -9.74 16.83
CA ARG A 129 -14.68 -10.63 15.73
C ARG A 129 -15.53 -9.92 14.66
N LYS A 130 -15.22 -8.65 14.37
CA LYS A 130 -16.05 -7.78 13.51
C LYS A 130 -16.36 -8.38 12.14
N TRP A 131 -15.42 -9.13 11.55
CA TRP A 131 -15.64 -9.80 10.27
C TRP A 131 -16.79 -10.81 10.33
N LYS A 132 -16.97 -11.52 11.45
CA LYS A 132 -18.12 -12.40 11.67
C LYS A 132 -19.41 -11.60 11.75
N VAL A 133 -19.42 -10.51 12.52
CA VAL A 133 -20.59 -9.61 12.60
C VAL A 133 -20.99 -9.08 11.22
N TYR A 134 -20.02 -8.65 10.41
CA TYR A 134 -20.30 -8.21 9.04
C TYR A 134 -20.76 -9.35 8.13
N HIS A 135 -20.22 -10.54 8.30
CA HIS A 135 -20.65 -11.73 7.57
C HIS A 135 -22.09 -12.13 7.92
N ASP A 136 -22.45 -12.10 9.21
CA ASP A 136 -23.79 -12.42 9.70
C ASP A 136 -24.85 -11.39 9.23
N ASN A 137 -24.42 -10.17 8.87
CA ASN A 137 -25.28 -9.17 8.23
C ASN A 137 -25.62 -9.47 6.75
N LEU A 138 -25.08 -10.55 6.17
CA LEU A 138 -25.43 -10.96 4.81
C LEU A 138 -26.84 -11.58 4.76
N THR A 139 -27.77 -10.82 4.20
CA THR A 139 -29.12 -11.24 3.81
C THR A 139 -29.14 -11.62 2.33
N GLN A 140 -30.20 -12.26 1.86
CA GLN A 140 -30.37 -12.53 0.41
C GLN A 140 -30.22 -11.28 -0.46
N HIS A 141 -30.71 -10.14 0.03
CA HIS A 141 -30.57 -8.84 -0.65
C HIS A 141 -29.10 -8.38 -0.69
N THR A 142 -28.40 -8.37 0.44
CA THR A 142 -27.00 -7.88 0.49
C THR A 142 -26.01 -8.86 -0.14
N ARG A 143 -26.28 -10.16 -0.14
CA ARG A 143 -25.59 -11.16 -0.99
C ARG A 143 -25.76 -10.85 -2.48
N GLY A 144 -26.92 -10.31 -2.89
CA GLY A 144 -27.15 -9.81 -4.25
C GLY A 144 -26.11 -8.79 -4.71
N ILE A 145 -25.57 -7.97 -3.81
CA ILE A 145 -24.55 -6.96 -4.11
C ILE A 145 -23.19 -7.62 -4.46
N TRP A 146 -22.86 -8.73 -3.80
CA TRP A 146 -21.69 -9.54 -4.10
C TRP A 146 -21.86 -10.35 -5.38
N ARG A 147 -23.04 -10.95 -5.58
CA ARG A 147 -23.39 -11.64 -6.83
C ARG A 147 -23.30 -10.74 -8.05
N SER A 148 -23.78 -9.49 -7.94
CA SER A 148 -23.65 -8.51 -9.02
C SER A 148 -22.20 -8.10 -9.35
N ARG A 149 -21.23 -8.55 -8.55
CA ARG A 149 -19.78 -8.37 -8.74
C ARG A 149 -19.08 -9.69 -9.08
N GLY A 150 -19.84 -10.72 -9.42
CA GLY A 150 -19.31 -12.02 -9.85
C GLY A 150 -18.91 -12.96 -8.74
N ILE A 151 -19.30 -12.69 -7.47
CA ILE A 151 -18.93 -13.55 -6.34
C ILE A 151 -20.14 -14.37 -5.87
N PRO A 152 -20.20 -15.68 -6.16
CA PRO A 152 -21.27 -16.56 -5.71
C PRO A 152 -21.30 -16.73 -4.18
N ASP A 153 -22.46 -17.10 -3.65
CA ASP A 153 -22.70 -17.17 -2.19
C ASP A 153 -21.72 -18.12 -1.47
N VAL A 154 -21.37 -19.26 -2.08
CA VAL A 154 -20.38 -20.20 -1.52
C VAL A 154 -19.02 -19.54 -1.30
N TRP A 155 -18.59 -18.68 -2.22
CA TRP A 155 -17.32 -17.95 -2.11
C TRP A 155 -17.40 -16.79 -1.13
N GLN A 156 -18.58 -16.17 -1.00
CA GLN A 156 -18.83 -15.19 0.06
C GLN A 156 -18.66 -15.83 1.45
N ASP A 157 -19.10 -17.07 1.62
CA ASP A 157 -18.99 -17.81 2.88
C ASP A 157 -17.55 -18.27 3.16
N ILE A 158 -16.87 -18.85 2.16
CA ILE A 158 -15.47 -19.28 2.27
C ILE A 158 -14.56 -18.10 2.68
N TRP A 159 -14.73 -16.94 2.06
CA TRP A 159 -13.91 -15.76 2.37
C TRP A 159 -14.45 -14.94 3.55
N GLU A 160 -15.59 -15.30 4.12
CA GLU A 160 -16.29 -14.55 5.17
C GLU A 160 -16.54 -13.09 4.77
N LEU A 161 -16.90 -12.87 3.51
CA LEU A 161 -17.28 -11.54 3.01
C LEU A 161 -18.49 -11.03 3.79
N GLY A 162 -18.59 -9.71 3.95
CA GLY A 162 -19.62 -9.14 4.80
C GLY A 162 -20.31 -7.91 4.24
N PHE A 163 -21.23 -7.40 5.04
CA PHE A 163 -21.95 -6.15 4.81
C PHE A 163 -21.99 -5.32 6.09
N SER A 164 -21.83 -4.01 5.97
CA SER A 164 -22.02 -3.07 7.07
C SER A 164 -22.85 -1.88 6.60
N LYS A 165 -23.97 -1.67 7.29
CA LYS A 165 -24.84 -0.51 7.10
C LYS A 165 -24.23 0.72 7.76
N ASN A 166 -24.41 1.90 7.16
CA ASN A 166 -24.03 3.19 7.74
C ASN A 166 -22.56 3.26 8.24
N PHE A 167 -21.62 2.64 7.53
CA PHE A 167 -20.20 2.70 7.87
C PHE A 167 -19.71 4.15 7.84
N ARG A 168 -19.11 4.60 8.96
CA ARG A 168 -18.63 5.98 9.13
C ARG A 168 -17.21 6.10 8.59
N TYR A 169 -16.96 7.13 7.79
CA TYR A 169 -15.61 7.42 7.26
C TYR A 169 -15.35 8.92 7.20
N GLY A 170 -14.08 9.32 7.35
CA GLY A 170 -13.67 10.72 7.26
C GLY A 170 -13.67 11.22 5.82
N ILE A 171 -14.10 12.47 5.64
CA ILE A 171 -14.02 13.22 4.38
C ILE A 171 -13.50 14.63 4.67
N LYS A 172 -13.10 15.38 3.63
CA LYS A 172 -12.73 16.79 3.79
C LYS A 172 -13.93 17.56 4.36
N GLY A 173 -13.77 18.12 5.55
CA GLY A 173 -14.82 18.90 6.23
C GLY A 173 -15.75 18.11 7.15
N GLY A 174 -15.52 16.81 7.41
CA GLY A 174 -16.29 16.08 8.42
C GLY A 174 -16.27 14.57 8.30
N VAL A 175 -17.38 13.95 8.72
CA VAL A 175 -17.60 12.49 8.69
C VAL A 175 -18.82 12.21 7.82
N ALA A 176 -18.67 11.26 6.89
CA ALA A 176 -19.75 10.76 6.07
C ALA A 176 -20.14 9.33 6.49
N THR A 177 -21.28 8.85 5.97
CA THR A 177 -21.70 7.46 6.10
C THR A 177 -21.97 6.85 4.74
N SER A 178 -21.76 5.54 4.63
CA SER A 178 -22.10 4.77 3.44
C SER A 178 -22.35 3.31 3.84
N ASP A 179 -23.24 2.64 3.13
CA ASP A 179 -23.28 1.18 3.20
C ASP A 179 -22.03 0.62 2.53
N THR A 180 -21.53 -0.50 3.05
CA THR A 180 -20.29 -1.12 2.59
C THR A 180 -20.43 -2.61 2.47
N ILE A 181 -19.69 -3.15 1.51
CA ILE A 181 -19.32 -4.56 1.52
C ILE A 181 -17.91 -4.70 2.10
N SER A 182 -17.68 -5.71 2.94
CA SER A 182 -16.42 -5.87 3.67
C SER A 182 -15.67 -7.13 3.25
N ILE A 183 -14.33 -7.03 3.20
CA ILE A 183 -13.41 -8.08 2.79
C ILE A 183 -12.42 -8.29 3.94
N PRO A 184 -12.52 -9.40 4.69
CA PRO A 184 -11.49 -9.80 5.64
C PRO A 184 -10.23 -10.18 4.87
N ILE A 185 -9.10 -9.56 5.20
CA ILE A 185 -7.80 -9.92 4.64
C ILE A 185 -7.14 -10.88 5.61
N LYS A 186 -6.78 -12.07 5.13
CA LYS A 186 -6.29 -13.18 5.95
C LYS A 186 -4.84 -13.51 5.59
N SER A 187 -4.06 -13.96 6.57
CA SER A 187 -2.77 -14.58 6.34
C SER A 187 -2.93 -15.97 5.74
N ASN A 188 -1.81 -16.58 5.36
CA ASN A 188 -1.72 -18.04 5.30
C ASN A 188 -2.22 -18.62 6.64
N LYS A 189 -2.97 -19.73 6.61
CA LYS A 189 -3.67 -20.33 7.75
C LYS A 189 -4.90 -19.55 8.25
N GLY A 190 -5.41 -18.60 7.47
CA GLY A 190 -6.74 -18.02 7.67
C GLY A 190 -6.88 -17.02 8.82
N LYS A 191 -5.78 -16.59 9.47
CA LYS A 191 -5.86 -15.56 10.52
C LYS A 191 -6.17 -14.20 9.89
N VAL A 192 -7.25 -13.56 10.34
CA VAL A 192 -7.64 -12.21 9.86
C VAL A 192 -6.61 -11.18 10.33
N LEU A 193 -6.04 -10.42 9.39
CA LEU A 193 -5.03 -9.39 9.63
C LEU A 193 -5.63 -7.98 9.63
N THR A 194 -6.63 -7.75 8.78
CA THR A 194 -7.35 -6.47 8.68
C THR A 194 -8.69 -6.71 7.97
N ILE A 195 -9.58 -5.70 7.98
CA ILE A 195 -10.83 -5.71 7.21
C ILE A 195 -10.85 -4.48 6.31
N ARG A 196 -11.18 -4.70 5.04
CA ARG A 196 -11.31 -3.65 4.03
C ARG A 196 -12.77 -3.43 3.71
N HIS A 197 -13.24 -2.20 3.84
CA HIS A 197 -14.59 -1.80 3.44
C HIS A 197 -14.56 -1.17 2.05
N ARG A 198 -15.43 -1.64 1.16
CA ARG A 198 -15.73 -0.97 -0.10
C ARG A 198 -17.04 -0.20 0.04
N LEU A 199 -16.96 1.13 0.01
CA LEU A 199 -18.09 2.05 0.02
C LEU A 199 -18.96 1.82 -1.22
N LEU A 200 -20.26 1.65 -1.02
CA LEU A 200 -21.23 1.57 -2.12
C LEU A 200 -21.52 2.96 -2.70
N ASN A 201 -21.50 3.99 -1.85
CA ASN A 201 -21.59 5.39 -2.25
C ASN A 201 -20.45 6.20 -1.59
N ALA A 202 -19.40 6.50 -2.36
CA ALA A 202 -18.24 7.25 -1.88
C ALA A 202 -18.34 8.73 -2.28
N LEU A 203 -18.39 9.63 -1.30
CA LEU A 203 -18.55 11.07 -1.56
C LEU A 203 -17.25 11.76 -1.99
N ASP A 204 -16.09 11.16 -1.70
CA ASP A 204 -14.76 11.70 -2.01
C ASP A 204 -14.07 10.98 -3.18
N GLY A 205 -14.79 10.09 -3.87
CA GLY A 205 -14.27 9.28 -4.98
C GLY A 205 -13.36 8.12 -4.60
N GLN A 206 -12.92 8.01 -3.33
CA GLN A 206 -12.12 6.90 -2.85
C GLN A 206 -13.04 5.79 -2.35
N ARG A 207 -12.99 4.60 -2.97
CA ARG A 207 -13.97 3.54 -2.69
C ARG A 207 -13.61 2.61 -1.54
N TYR A 208 -12.35 2.54 -1.12
CA TYR A 208 -11.93 1.60 -0.09
C TYR A 208 -11.48 2.29 1.20
N ARG A 209 -11.83 1.73 2.35
CA ARG A 209 -11.42 2.18 3.68
C ARG A 209 -10.96 1.00 4.55
N PRO A 210 -9.97 1.18 5.44
CA PRO A 210 -9.73 0.20 6.50
C PRO A 210 -10.86 0.25 7.53
N ASP A 211 -11.15 -0.87 8.19
CA ASP A 211 -12.07 -0.90 9.35
C ASP A 211 -11.48 -0.17 10.56
N GLN A 212 -10.17 -0.30 10.77
CA GLN A 212 -9.45 0.29 11.90
C GLN A 212 -8.06 0.77 11.48
N GLU A 213 -7.63 1.87 12.07
CA GLU A 213 -6.26 2.37 11.95
C GLU A 213 -5.27 1.41 12.65
N GLY A 214 -4.00 1.46 12.24
CA GLY A 214 -2.91 0.68 12.85
C GLY A 214 -2.75 -0.77 12.37
N LEU A 215 -3.67 -1.30 11.58
CA LEU A 215 -3.59 -2.68 11.07
C LEU A 215 -2.81 -2.82 9.74
N GLY A 216 -2.47 -1.73 9.08
CA GLY A 216 -1.76 -1.76 7.79
C GLY A 216 -2.61 -2.29 6.62
N ALA A 217 -1.95 -2.48 5.49
CA ALA A 217 -2.54 -3.05 4.28
C ALA A 217 -1.81 -4.33 3.90
N PHE A 218 -2.56 -5.33 3.46
CA PHE A 218 -2.01 -6.63 3.07
C PHE A 218 -2.65 -7.10 1.75
N PRO A 219 -1.95 -7.94 0.97
CA PRO A 219 -2.55 -8.58 -0.18
C PRO A 219 -3.70 -9.52 0.24
N PHE A 220 -4.75 -9.56 -0.57
CA PHE A 220 -5.82 -10.54 -0.43
C PHE A 220 -5.37 -11.88 -1.02
N LEU A 221 -5.35 -12.94 -0.20
CA LEU A 221 -5.03 -14.30 -0.64
C LEU A 221 -6.33 -15.05 -0.92
N CYS A 222 -6.53 -15.53 -2.15
CA CYS A 222 -7.75 -16.26 -2.50
C CYS A 222 -7.78 -17.67 -1.88
N ASN A 223 -6.62 -18.30 -1.72
CA ASN A 223 -6.47 -19.58 -1.01
C ASN A 223 -5.56 -19.42 0.21
N THR A 224 -6.14 -19.36 1.41
CA THR A 224 -5.37 -19.18 2.66
C THR A 224 -4.64 -20.43 3.13
N ASP A 225 -4.96 -21.59 2.58
CA ASP A 225 -4.35 -22.86 2.98
C ASP A 225 -3.07 -23.15 2.19
N MET A 226 -2.81 -22.38 1.12
CA MET A 226 -1.60 -22.49 0.32
C MET A 226 -0.47 -21.62 0.88
N GLU A 227 0.41 -22.21 1.70
CA GLU A 227 1.54 -21.49 2.31
C GLU A 227 2.55 -20.96 1.28
N LYS A 228 2.89 -21.75 0.27
CA LYS A 228 3.86 -21.40 -0.77
C LYS A 228 3.38 -21.88 -2.14
N ALA A 229 3.07 -20.92 -3.00
CA ALA A 229 2.68 -21.18 -4.38
C ALA A 229 3.88 -21.06 -5.32
N GLU A 230 4.15 -22.09 -6.12
CA GLU A 230 5.07 -22.01 -7.26
C GLU A 230 4.44 -21.25 -8.44
N ASN A 231 3.12 -21.35 -8.57
CA ASN A 231 2.36 -20.65 -9.60
C ASN A 231 1.53 -19.51 -8.96
N LEU A 232 1.70 -18.29 -9.46
CA LEU A 232 1.12 -17.08 -8.87
C LEU A 232 0.45 -16.22 -9.94
N ILE A 233 -0.76 -15.74 -9.65
CA ILE A 233 -1.43 -14.68 -10.41
C ILE A 233 -1.61 -13.48 -9.49
N ILE A 234 -0.97 -12.36 -9.80
CA ILE A 234 -1.12 -11.10 -9.07
C ILE A 234 -2.10 -10.21 -9.83
N VAL A 235 -3.13 -9.70 -9.16
CA VAL A 235 -4.21 -8.91 -9.76
C VAL A 235 -4.36 -7.57 -9.04
N GLU A 236 -4.50 -6.48 -9.77
CA GLU A 236 -4.79 -5.16 -9.17
C GLU A 236 -6.22 -5.09 -8.62
N GLY A 237 -6.37 -5.32 -7.32
CA GLY A 237 -7.61 -5.20 -6.56
C GLY A 237 -8.15 -6.52 -6.02
N GLU A 238 -8.77 -6.44 -4.84
CA GLU A 238 -9.24 -7.59 -4.06
C GLU A 238 -10.40 -8.32 -4.78
N ILE A 239 -11.46 -7.60 -5.17
CA ILE A 239 -12.63 -8.19 -5.85
C ILE A 239 -12.25 -8.76 -7.24
N LYS A 240 -11.29 -8.12 -7.91
CA LYS A 240 -10.80 -8.59 -9.21
C LYS A 240 -10.09 -9.92 -9.06
N SER A 241 -9.23 -10.04 -8.05
CA SER A 241 -8.54 -11.29 -7.74
C SER A 241 -9.50 -12.43 -7.41
N GLN A 242 -10.60 -12.15 -6.71
CA GLN A 242 -11.65 -13.12 -6.42
C GLN A 242 -12.31 -13.66 -7.69
N ASN A 243 -12.69 -12.77 -8.61
CA ASN A 243 -13.23 -13.16 -9.92
C ASN A 243 -12.23 -13.98 -10.73
N VAL A 244 -10.96 -13.56 -10.76
CA VAL A 244 -9.89 -14.30 -11.44
C VAL A 244 -9.70 -15.69 -10.81
N PHE A 245 -9.72 -15.81 -9.49
CA PHE A 245 -9.58 -17.11 -8.81
C PHE A 245 -10.72 -18.07 -9.16
N ILE A 246 -11.97 -17.60 -9.02
CA ILE A 246 -13.17 -18.37 -9.35
C ILE A 246 -13.16 -18.76 -10.83
N LYS A 247 -12.75 -17.85 -11.71
CA LYS A 247 -12.76 -18.09 -13.15
C LYS A 247 -11.62 -18.97 -13.63
N TYR A 248 -10.44 -18.79 -13.07
CA TYR A 248 -9.26 -19.55 -13.42
C TYR A 248 -9.36 -20.98 -12.90
N ASP A 249 -9.98 -21.22 -11.73
CA ASP A 249 -10.38 -22.53 -11.21
C ASP A 249 -9.27 -23.60 -11.21
N ASP A 250 -8.04 -23.20 -10.85
CA ASP A 250 -6.90 -24.10 -10.74
C ASP A 250 -6.30 -24.00 -9.34
N ILE A 251 -6.47 -25.07 -8.57
CA ILE A 251 -6.00 -25.16 -7.18
C ILE A 251 -4.48 -25.11 -7.05
N ASN A 252 -3.72 -25.28 -8.14
CA ASN A 252 -2.25 -25.19 -8.12
C ASN A 252 -1.73 -23.76 -8.26
N PHE A 253 -2.63 -22.80 -8.51
CA PHE A 253 -2.32 -21.38 -8.56
C PHE A 253 -2.82 -20.67 -7.32
N GLN A 254 -1.96 -19.86 -6.71
CA GLN A 254 -2.42 -18.82 -5.81
C GLN A 254 -2.81 -17.59 -6.63
N VAL A 255 -3.95 -17.01 -6.30
CA VAL A 255 -4.37 -15.72 -6.86
C VAL A 255 -4.36 -14.68 -5.75
N VAL A 256 -3.68 -13.57 -6.00
CA VAL A 256 -3.42 -12.52 -5.02
C VAL A 256 -3.95 -11.19 -5.51
N GLY A 257 -4.81 -10.56 -4.71
CA GLY A 257 -5.31 -9.21 -4.95
C GLY A 257 -4.49 -8.17 -4.22
N VAL A 258 -3.87 -7.24 -4.94
CA VAL A 258 -3.10 -6.14 -4.35
C VAL A 258 -3.90 -4.83 -4.38
N PRO A 259 -3.98 -4.07 -3.26
CA PRO A 259 -4.79 -2.85 -3.14
C PRO A 259 -4.15 -1.61 -3.78
N SER A 260 -2.86 -1.66 -4.13
CA SER A 260 -2.11 -0.54 -4.71
C SER A 260 -1.01 -1.02 -5.66
N LYS A 261 -0.58 -0.12 -6.55
CA LYS A 261 0.55 -0.37 -7.47
C LYS A 261 1.86 -0.57 -6.72
N SER A 262 2.07 0.13 -5.61
CA SER A 262 3.33 -0.01 -4.88
C SER A 262 3.42 -1.39 -4.21
N MET A 263 2.33 -1.85 -3.60
CA MET A 263 2.27 -3.22 -3.09
C MET A 263 2.39 -4.25 -4.20
N MET A 264 1.90 -3.95 -5.41
CA MET A 264 2.17 -4.82 -6.57
C MET A 264 3.67 -4.99 -6.79
N ASN A 265 4.45 -3.91 -6.75
CA ASN A 265 5.90 -3.97 -6.94
C ASN A 265 6.57 -4.87 -5.89
N ASP A 266 6.23 -4.69 -4.61
CA ASP A 266 6.71 -5.52 -3.50
C ASP A 266 6.43 -7.00 -3.73
N VAL A 267 5.16 -7.33 -3.99
CA VAL A 267 4.72 -8.72 -4.15
C VAL A 267 5.35 -9.34 -5.40
N VAL A 268 5.48 -8.60 -6.49
CA VAL A 268 6.14 -9.05 -7.73
C VAL A 268 7.63 -9.33 -7.48
N ARG A 269 8.36 -8.40 -6.84
CA ARG A 269 9.79 -8.58 -6.53
C ARG A 269 10.01 -9.79 -5.62
N GLY A 270 9.16 -9.98 -4.60
CA GLY A 270 9.19 -11.12 -3.70
C GLY A 270 8.81 -12.46 -4.35
N ALA A 271 8.18 -12.43 -5.53
CA ALA A 271 7.78 -13.61 -6.30
C ALA A 271 8.81 -14.05 -7.35
N LYS A 272 10.00 -13.43 -7.39
CA LYS A 272 11.06 -13.80 -8.34
C LYS A 272 11.37 -15.30 -8.31
N GLY A 273 11.53 -15.88 -9.50
CA GLY A 273 11.84 -17.31 -9.68
C GLY A 273 10.62 -18.23 -9.65
N ARG A 274 9.40 -17.67 -9.54
CA ARG A 274 8.13 -18.41 -9.62
C ARG A 274 7.52 -18.31 -11.01
N ASN A 275 6.56 -19.17 -11.28
CA ASN A 275 5.71 -19.04 -12.46
C ASN A 275 4.67 -17.93 -12.22
N LEU A 276 4.96 -16.73 -12.73
CA LEU A 276 4.26 -15.51 -12.35
C LEU A 276 3.46 -14.91 -13.52
N PHE A 277 2.15 -14.76 -13.32
CA PHE A 277 1.29 -13.88 -14.12
C PHE A 277 0.94 -12.61 -13.35
N VAL A 278 0.91 -11.48 -14.04
CA VAL A 278 0.44 -10.20 -13.48
C VAL A 278 -0.64 -9.61 -14.36
N ILE A 279 -1.77 -9.28 -13.73
CA ILE A 279 -2.97 -8.69 -14.34
C ILE A 279 -3.20 -7.31 -13.71
N PRO A 280 -2.55 -6.26 -14.23
CA PRO A 280 -2.77 -4.92 -13.73
C PRO A 280 -4.04 -4.31 -14.33
N ASP A 281 -4.51 -3.17 -13.81
CA ASP A 281 -5.63 -2.46 -14.45
C ASP A 281 -5.26 -2.00 -15.89
N PRO A 282 -6.22 -1.84 -16.81
CA PRO A 282 -5.94 -1.47 -18.21
C PRO A 282 -5.11 -0.19 -18.38
N ASP A 283 -5.26 0.74 -17.42
CA ASP A 283 -4.56 2.02 -17.37
C ASP A 283 -3.34 2.02 -16.44
N ALA A 284 -2.97 0.87 -15.88
CA ALA A 284 -1.90 0.78 -14.89
C ALA A 284 -0.52 1.08 -15.48
N LEU A 285 -0.29 0.68 -16.74
CA LEU A 285 0.99 0.82 -17.45
C LEU A 285 0.99 1.96 -18.49
N ARG A 286 -0.01 2.85 -18.44
CA ARG A 286 -0.20 3.97 -19.35
C ARG A 286 -0.33 5.28 -18.58
N LEU A 287 0.18 6.37 -19.15
CA LEU A 287 -0.07 7.70 -18.62
C LEU A 287 -1.51 8.11 -18.91
N LYS A 288 -2.23 8.55 -17.87
CA LYS A 288 -3.59 9.08 -18.03
C LYS A 288 -3.49 10.51 -18.57
N ALA A 289 -4.27 10.84 -19.60
CA ALA A 289 -4.33 12.19 -20.18
C ALA A 289 -4.77 13.28 -19.18
N LYS A 290 -5.39 12.89 -18.06
CA LYS A 290 -5.97 13.78 -17.05
C LYS A 290 -4.98 14.37 -16.04
N TYR A 291 -3.67 14.09 -16.13
CA TYR A 291 -2.68 14.71 -15.25
C TYR A 291 -2.52 16.17 -15.66
N LYS A 292 -3.12 17.08 -14.88
CA LYS A 292 -3.24 18.51 -15.20
C LYS A 292 -1.97 19.31 -14.89
N ASP A 293 -1.11 18.82 -14.01
CA ASP A 293 0.17 19.46 -13.65
C ASP A 293 1.36 18.52 -13.84
N THR A 294 2.54 19.12 -13.92
CA THR A 294 3.81 18.45 -14.20
C THR A 294 4.20 17.48 -13.09
N ALA A 295 3.99 17.85 -11.82
CA ALA A 295 4.38 17.03 -10.67
C ALA A 295 3.59 15.71 -10.56
N HIS A 296 2.27 15.75 -10.78
CA HIS A 296 1.45 14.54 -10.82
C HIS A 296 1.80 13.64 -12.00
N LYS A 297 2.16 14.24 -13.14
CA LYS A 297 2.61 13.51 -14.33
C LYS A 297 3.94 12.82 -14.05
N ASP A 298 4.91 13.49 -13.45
CA ASP A 298 6.23 12.94 -13.14
C ASP A 298 6.14 11.78 -12.14
N ARG A 299 5.32 11.94 -11.09
CA ARG A 299 5.05 10.84 -10.14
C ARG A 299 4.40 9.64 -10.85
N ALA A 300 3.45 9.87 -11.74
CA ALA A 300 2.81 8.78 -12.49
C ALA A 300 3.80 8.08 -13.44
N ILE A 301 4.70 8.82 -14.11
CA ILE A 301 5.77 8.28 -14.95
C ILE A 301 6.66 7.36 -14.09
N LYS A 302 7.07 7.85 -12.92
CA LYS A 302 7.94 7.12 -12.00
C LYS A 302 7.32 5.80 -11.56
N THR A 303 6.08 5.83 -11.04
CA THR A 303 5.37 4.61 -10.63
C THR A 303 5.21 3.60 -11.78
N ILE A 304 4.95 4.06 -13.00
CA ILE A 304 4.87 3.18 -14.18
C ILE A 304 6.23 2.55 -14.49
N ALA A 305 7.32 3.32 -14.40
CA ALA A 305 8.67 2.83 -14.64
C ALA A 305 9.08 1.77 -13.61
N GLU A 306 8.84 2.02 -12.32
CA GLU A 306 9.11 1.08 -11.23
C GLU A 306 8.32 -0.23 -11.40
N THR A 307 7.04 -0.11 -11.78
CA THR A 307 6.19 -1.29 -12.03
C THR A 307 6.77 -2.13 -13.16
N ARG A 308 7.18 -1.49 -14.27
CA ARG A 308 7.81 -2.20 -15.41
C ARG A 308 9.13 -2.86 -15.00
N GLU A 309 9.93 -2.20 -14.18
CA GLU A 309 11.19 -2.76 -13.69
C GLU A 309 10.96 -3.97 -12.78
N ALA A 310 10.04 -3.88 -11.84
CA ALA A 310 9.67 -5.00 -10.96
C ALA A 310 9.21 -6.21 -11.77
N LEU A 311 8.34 -6.00 -12.78
CA LEU A 311 7.85 -7.04 -13.67
C LEU A 311 8.98 -7.74 -14.43
N LYS A 312 9.91 -6.96 -15.00
CA LYS A 312 11.10 -7.48 -15.70
C LYS A 312 12.01 -8.26 -14.76
N PHE A 313 12.29 -7.70 -13.58
CA PHE A 313 13.16 -8.31 -12.57
C PHE A 313 12.64 -9.67 -12.11
N ALA A 314 11.31 -9.81 -11.99
CA ALA A 314 10.66 -11.05 -11.58
C ALA A 314 10.49 -12.06 -12.73
N GLY A 315 10.72 -11.66 -14.00
CA GLY A 315 10.42 -12.49 -15.17
C GLY A 315 8.92 -12.72 -15.35
N ALA A 316 8.09 -11.75 -14.99
CA ALA A 316 6.64 -11.88 -14.99
C ALA A 316 6.05 -11.97 -16.42
N ARG A 317 4.98 -12.75 -16.56
CA ARG A 317 4.10 -12.70 -17.74
C ARG A 317 2.95 -11.73 -17.48
N VAL A 318 2.83 -10.70 -18.29
CA VAL A 318 1.87 -9.61 -18.09
C VAL A 318 0.71 -9.77 -19.05
N PHE A 319 -0.50 -9.75 -18.49
CA PHE A 319 -1.73 -9.70 -19.24
C PHE A 319 -2.49 -8.41 -18.90
N VAL A 320 -2.58 -7.49 -19.86
CA VAL A 320 -3.35 -6.24 -19.69
C VAL A 320 -4.70 -6.43 -20.37
N PRO A 321 -5.81 -6.54 -19.61
CA PRO A 321 -7.13 -6.72 -20.19
C PRO A 321 -7.64 -5.44 -20.88
N PRO A 322 -8.61 -5.54 -21.81
CA PRO A 322 -9.15 -4.38 -22.53
C PRO A 322 -9.96 -3.44 -21.61
N ILE A 323 -10.67 -4.02 -20.64
CA ILE A 323 -11.35 -3.35 -19.54
C ILE A 323 -10.92 -4.01 -18.22
N LYS A 324 -11.44 -3.59 -17.07
CA LYS A 324 -11.06 -4.23 -15.80
C LYS A 324 -11.40 -5.73 -15.86
N ILE A 325 -10.52 -6.56 -15.31
CA ILE A 325 -10.62 -8.02 -15.48
C ILE A 325 -11.93 -8.60 -14.93
N ASP A 326 -12.45 -8.05 -13.83
CA ASP A 326 -13.77 -8.42 -13.28
C ASP A 326 -14.91 -8.04 -14.23
N ASP A 327 -14.91 -6.80 -14.74
CA ASP A 327 -15.90 -6.37 -15.73
C ASP A 327 -15.84 -7.24 -16.99
N TRP A 328 -14.64 -7.62 -17.46
CA TRP A 328 -14.45 -8.42 -18.66
C TRP A 328 -14.91 -9.88 -18.50
N ILE A 329 -14.60 -10.50 -17.35
CA ILE A 329 -15.09 -11.85 -17.03
C ILE A 329 -16.62 -11.88 -17.00
N LEU A 330 -17.25 -10.81 -16.47
CA LEU A 330 -18.69 -10.71 -16.34
C LEU A 330 -19.41 -10.37 -17.65
N SER A 331 -18.80 -9.57 -18.53
CA SER A 331 -19.45 -9.12 -19.78
C SER A 331 -19.42 -10.15 -20.90
N GLU A 332 -18.36 -10.94 -21.01
CA GLU A 332 -18.13 -11.80 -22.17
C GLU A 332 -18.65 -13.23 -22.02
N GLU A 333 -19.24 -13.58 -20.87
CA GLU A 333 -19.62 -14.97 -20.53
C GLU A 333 -18.52 -16.01 -20.81
N MET A 334 -17.26 -15.56 -20.81
CA MET A 334 -16.09 -16.31 -21.25
C MET A 334 -16.04 -17.65 -20.54
N SER A 335 -15.71 -18.77 -21.18
CA SER A 335 -15.52 -20.05 -20.47
C SER A 335 -14.21 -20.07 -19.68
N THR A 336 -14.09 -20.98 -18.69
CA THR A 336 -12.83 -21.18 -17.94
C THR A 336 -11.68 -21.55 -18.88
N ARG A 337 -11.94 -22.35 -19.90
CA ARG A 337 -10.94 -22.74 -20.90
C ARG A 337 -10.45 -21.55 -21.71
N GLU A 338 -11.35 -20.72 -22.21
CA GLU A 338 -11.00 -19.51 -22.98
C GLU A 338 -10.19 -18.54 -22.12
N PHE A 339 -10.61 -18.31 -20.86
CA PHE A 339 -9.89 -17.45 -19.93
C PHE A 339 -8.45 -17.92 -19.70
N ARG A 340 -8.24 -19.23 -19.47
CA ARG A 340 -6.91 -19.82 -19.33
C ARG A 340 -6.08 -19.68 -20.61
N MET A 341 -6.68 -19.92 -21.78
CA MET A 341 -6.00 -19.78 -23.07
C MET A 341 -5.52 -18.34 -23.29
N ILE A 342 -6.36 -17.35 -23.00
CA ILE A 342 -6.01 -15.93 -23.09
C ILE A 342 -4.89 -15.59 -22.12
N LEU A 343 -4.98 -16.02 -20.86
CA LEU A 343 -3.95 -15.71 -19.86
C LEU A 343 -2.60 -16.34 -20.26
N ASN A 344 -2.60 -17.51 -20.88
CA ASN A 344 -1.39 -18.14 -21.41
C ASN A 344 -0.72 -17.37 -22.57
N GLN A 345 -1.44 -16.43 -23.21
CA GLN A 345 -0.87 -15.51 -24.19
C GLN A 345 -0.23 -14.26 -23.55
N ALA A 346 -0.20 -14.17 -22.22
CA ALA A 346 0.49 -13.11 -21.49
C ALA A 346 1.95 -12.98 -21.94
N ARG A 347 2.40 -11.74 -22.14
CA ARG A 347 3.73 -11.45 -22.69
C ARG A 347 4.76 -11.39 -21.57
N VAL A 348 5.97 -11.87 -21.82
CA VAL A 348 7.09 -11.64 -20.90
C VAL A 348 7.37 -10.13 -20.81
N ALA A 349 7.52 -9.62 -19.59
CA ALA A 349 7.66 -8.19 -19.26
C ALA A 349 8.93 -7.51 -19.80
#